data_AF-A0A0M1JXC7-F1
#
_entry.id   AF-A0A0M1JXC7-F1
#
_cell.length_a   1.000
_cell.length_b   1.000
_cell.length_c   1.000
_cell.angle_alpha   90.00
_cell.angle_beta   90.00
_cell.angle_gamma   90.00
#
_symmetry.space_group_name_H-M   'P 1'
#
loop_
_entity.id
_entity.type
_entity.pdbx_description
1 polymer ?
#
loop_
_entity_poly.entity_id
_entity_poly.type
_entity_poly.pdbx_seq_one_letter_code
_entity_poly.pdbx_strand_id
1 'polypeptide(L)' 'MIEPNFQAMSQKELQKYMLAHRDSQEAFYAYIDRLHQEGNWVEMPPVDSVEDLEQYPEFTARFRKDSLPKNQG' A
#
# COMPACT_ATOMS: atom_id res chain seq x y z
N MET A 1 -12.41 25.32 -15.38
CA MET A 1 -11.51 24.78 -14.34
C MET A 1 -10.46 23.94 -15.05
N ILE A 2 -9.23 23.93 -14.56
CA ILE A 2 -8.16 23.08 -15.13
C ILE A 2 -8.27 21.74 -14.41
N GLU A 3 -8.57 20.67 -15.15
CA GLU A 3 -8.56 19.32 -14.59
C GLU A 3 -7.10 18.92 -14.27
N PRO A 4 -6.84 18.27 -13.12
CA PRO A 4 -5.52 17.78 -12.79
C PRO A 4 -5.09 16.68 -13.75
N ASN A 5 -3.83 16.68 -14.18
CA ASN A 5 -3.26 15.56 -14.91
C ASN A 5 -2.85 14.45 -13.93
N PHE A 6 -3.76 13.50 -13.70
CA PHE A 6 -3.55 12.39 -12.75
C PHE A 6 -2.44 11.43 -13.18
N GLN A 7 -2.20 11.27 -14.48
CA GLN A 7 -1.19 10.37 -15.03
C GLN A 7 0.23 10.86 -14.73
N ALA A 8 0.41 12.18 -14.57
CA ALA A 8 1.69 12.77 -14.19
C ALA A 8 1.99 12.70 -12.68
N MET A 9 0.98 12.39 -11.85
CA MET A 9 1.13 12.37 -10.40
C MET A 9 1.81 11.07 -9.92
N SER A 10 2.59 11.18 -8.85
CA SER A 10 3.09 10.02 -8.08
C SER A 10 1.96 9.34 -7.30
N GLN A 11 2.17 8.09 -6.86
CA GLN A 11 1.19 7.36 -6.05
C GLN A 11 0.78 8.14 -4.78
N LYS A 12 1.72 8.84 -4.13
CA LYS A 12 1.45 9.64 -2.92
C LYS A 12 0.59 10.87 -3.22
N GLU A 13 0.83 11.53 -4.36
CA GLU A 13 0.04 12.68 -4.79
C GLU A 13 -1.39 12.27 -5.14
N LEU A 14 -1.56 11.15 -5.86
CA LEU A 14 -2.86 10.56 -6.15
C LEU A 14 -3.61 10.17 -4.89
N GLN A 15 -2.93 9.55 -3.91
CA GLN A 15 -3.53 9.21 -2.62
C GLN A 15 -4.02 10.47 -1.90
N LYS A 16 -3.19 11.51 -1.80
CA LYS A 16 -3.53 12.76 -1.13
C LYS A 16 -4.72 13.45 -1.82
N TYR A 17 -4.71 13.47 -3.16
CA TYR A 17 -5.78 14.07 -3.94
C TYR A 17 -7.10 13.31 -3.75
N MET A 18 -7.09 11.98 -3.90
CA MET A 18 -8.28 11.14 -3.71
C MET A 18 -8.87 11.31 -2.30
N LEU A 19 -8.05 11.41 -1.25
CA LEU A 19 -8.53 11.63 0.11
C LEU A 19 -9.19 13.00 0.31
N ALA A 20 -8.71 14.03 -0.38
CA ALA A 20 -9.29 15.39 -0.36
C ALA A 20 -10.52 15.52 -1.27
N HIS A 21 -10.62 14.67 -2.30
CA HIS A 21 -11.66 14.69 -3.33
C HIS A 21 -12.32 13.32 -3.46
N ARG A 22 -12.95 12.86 -2.36
CA ARG A 22 -13.46 11.48 -2.26
C ARG A 22 -14.52 11.11 -3.29
N ASP A 23 -15.20 12.10 -3.87
CA ASP A 23 -16.21 11.90 -4.91
C ASP A 23 -15.61 11.82 -6.33
N SER A 24 -14.31 12.11 -6.49
CA SER A 24 -13.63 12.01 -7.78
C SER A 24 -13.30 10.55 -8.10
N GLN A 25 -14.17 9.93 -8.90
CA GLN A 25 -13.93 8.59 -9.43
C GLN A 25 -12.64 8.52 -10.25
N GLU A 26 -12.33 9.57 -11.00
CA GLU A 26 -11.12 9.65 -11.82
C GLU A 26 -9.84 9.59 -10.97
N ALA A 27 -9.80 10.33 -9.86
CA ALA A 27 -8.67 10.27 -8.93
C ALA A 27 -8.55 8.89 -8.25
N PHE A 28 -9.68 8.23 -7.97
CA PHE A 28 -9.68 6.87 -7.45
C PHE A 28 -9.09 5.89 -8.46
N TYR A 29 -9.56 5.89 -9.72
CA TYR A 29 -9.04 4.99 -10.75
C TYR A 29 -7.55 5.24 -11.02
N ALA A 30 -7.13 6.50 -11.14
CA ALA A 30 -5.73 6.82 -11.34
C ALA A 30 -4.83 6.34 -10.19
N TYR A 31 -5.28 6.46 -8.93
CA TYR A 31 -4.57 5.93 -7.77
C TYR A 31 -4.43 4.40 -7.83
N ILE A 32 -5.51 3.69 -8.13
CA ILE A 32 -5.51 2.23 -8.24
C ILE A 32 -4.63 1.75 -9.39
N ASP A 33 -4.69 2.39 -10.55
CA ASP A 33 -3.84 2.06 -11.70
C ASP A 33 -2.36 2.25 -11.36
N ARG A 34 -2.01 3.37 -10.72
CA ARG A 34 -0.63 3.63 -10.27
C ARG A 34 -0.16 2.59 -9.26
N LEU A 35 -1.04 2.20 -8.35
CA LEU A 35 -0.77 1.19 -7.32
C LEU A 35 -0.54 -0.21 -7.90
N HIS A 36 -1.22 -0.56 -9.00
CA HIS A 36 -0.93 -1.79 -9.75
C HIS A 36 0.38 -1.70 -10.53
N GLN A 37 0.67 -0.55 -11.15
CA GLN A 37 1.89 -0.35 -11.96
C GLN A 37 3.17 -0.32 -11.10
N GLU A 38 3.13 0.32 -9.94
CA GLU A 38 4.29 0.44 -9.03
C GLU A 38 4.35 -0.68 -7.98
N GLY A 39 3.34 -1.54 -7.97
CA GLY A 39 3.13 -2.54 -6.95
C GLY A 39 4.17 -3.65 -6.96
N ASN A 40 5.03 -3.69 -5.95
CA ASN A 40 5.87 -4.85 -5.63
C ASN A 40 5.12 -5.84 -4.72
N TRP A 41 3.86 -6.15 -5.06
CA TRP A 41 3.01 -7.01 -4.25
C TRP A 41 3.59 -8.42 -4.19
N VAL A 42 3.76 -8.93 -2.97
CA VAL A 42 4.02 -10.35 -2.76
C VAL A 42 2.66 -11.00 -2.61
N GLU A 43 2.27 -11.81 -3.59
CA GLU A 43 1.08 -12.64 -3.49
C GLU A 43 1.35 -13.72 -2.44
N MET A 44 0.58 -13.69 -1.36
CA MET A 44 0.62 -14.72 -0.32
C MET A 44 -0.67 -15.52 -0.40
N PRO A 45 -0.61 -16.85 -0.38
CA PRO A 45 -1.80 -17.69 -0.39
C PRO A 45 -2.64 -17.42 0.88
N PRO A 46 -3.96 -17.66 0.82
CA PRO A 46 -4.79 -17.60 2.02
C PRO A 46 -4.28 -18.61 3.04
N VAL A 47 -4.20 -18.16 4.30
CA VAL A 47 -3.91 -19.03 5.44
C VAL A 47 -5.22 -19.55 6.04
N ASP A 48 -5.26 -20.83 6.40
CA ASP A 48 -6.44 -21.45 6.98
C ASP A 48 -6.61 -21.06 8.46
N SER A 49 -5.51 -20.71 9.12
CA SER A 49 -5.45 -20.30 10.53
C SER A 49 -4.37 -19.24 10.78
N VAL A 50 -4.36 -18.65 11.98
CA VAL A 50 -3.32 -17.67 12.38
C VAL A 50 -1.98 -18.38 12.55
N GLU A 51 -1.99 -19.62 13.02
CA GLU A 51 -0.83 -20.48 13.22
C GLU A 51 -0.10 -20.77 11.90
N ASP A 52 -0.83 -20.86 10.79
CA ASP A 52 -0.25 -21.05 9.46
C ASP A 52 0.64 -19.88 9.00
N LEU A 53 0.52 -18.70 9.62
CA LEU A 53 1.45 -17.58 9.38
C LEU A 53 2.90 -17.93 9.74
N GLU A 54 3.13 -18.91 10.61
CA GLU A 54 4.49 -19.40 10.91
C GLU A 54 5.17 -20.05 9.70
N GLN A 55 4.40 -20.54 8.72
CA GLN A 55 4.91 -21.13 7.48
C GLN A 55 5.48 -20.08 6.51
N TYR A 56 5.25 -18.79 6.77
CA TYR A 56 5.70 -17.66 5.95
C TYR A 56 6.74 -16.81 6.73
N PRO A 57 7.96 -17.32 6.92
CA PRO A 57 8.99 -16.66 7.72
C PRO A 57 9.38 -15.28 7.16
N GLU A 58 9.33 -15.07 5.84
CA GLU A 58 9.57 -13.78 5.19
C GLU A 58 8.52 -12.72 5.57
N PHE A 59 7.25 -13.11 5.75
CA PHE A 59 6.19 -12.22 6.22
C PHE A 59 6.40 -11.88 7.69
N THR A 60 6.55 -12.90 8.54
CA THR A 60 6.73 -12.69 9.99
C THR A 60 8.05 -11.99 10.34
N ALA A 61 9.10 -12.12 9.52
CA ALA A 61 10.37 -11.42 9.71
C ALA A 61 10.25 -9.89 9.54
N ARG A 62 9.35 -9.41 8.66
CA ARG A 62 9.11 -7.98 8.46
C ARG A 62 8.60 -7.32 9.75
N PHE A 63 7.63 -7.94 10.40
CA PHE A 63 7.02 -7.40 11.62
C PHE A 63 7.87 -7.67 12.87
N ARG A 64 8.61 -8.79 12.92
CA ARG A 64 9.53 -9.07 14.05
C ARG A 64 10.63 -8.01 14.21
N LYS A 65 11.11 -7.40 13.12
CA LYS A 65 12.11 -6.32 13.18
C LYS A 65 11.55 -5.00 13.72
N ASP A 66 10.27 -4.73 13.51
CA ASP A 66 9.62 -3.49 13.95
C ASP A 66 9.10 -3.56 15.40
N SER A 67 8.94 -4.76 15.95
CA SER A 67 8.47 -5.00 17.33
C SER A 67 9.57 -4.92 18.40
N LEU A 68 10.85 -4.82 18.02
CA LEU A 68 11.93 -4.60 18.98
C LEU A 68 11.89 -3.14 19.46
N PRO A 69 11.75 -2.86 20.77
CA PRO A 69 11.83 -1.50 21.26
C PRO A 69 13.18 -0.91 20.83
N LYS A 70 13.13 0.27 20.19
CA LYS A 70 14.30 1.10 19.95
C LYS A 70 14.81 1.68 21.28
N ASN A 71 15.28 0.81 22.17
CA ASN A 71 16.04 1.23 23.35
C ASN A 71 17.51 1.34 22.95
N GLN A 72 17.91 2.50 22.42
CA GLN A 72 19.27 3.03 22.60
C GLN A 72 19.19 4.56 22.71
N GLY A 73 19.54 5.05 23.90
CA GLY A 73 19.61 6.44 24.32
C GLY A 73 19.96 6.50 25.79
#